data_AF-A0AAV0WGZ6-F1
#
_entry.id   AF-A0AAV0WGZ6-F1
#
_cell.length_a   1.000
_cell.length_b   1.000
_cell.length_c   1.000
_cell.angle_alpha   90.00
_cell.angle_beta   90.00
_cell.angle_gamma   90.00
#
_symmetry.space_group_name_H-M   'P 1'
#
loop_
_entity.id
_entity.type
_entity.pdbx_description
1 polymer ?
#
loop_
_entity_poly.entity_id
_entity_poly.type
_entity_poly.pdbx_seq_one_letter_code
_entity_poly.pdbx_strand_id
1 'polypeptide(L)'
;MPFKFVKISYETWLSYKAANITIRGVSGNSCTPIGEITASIKPRLNAFEASLQFFIMQNVASTLPTVYPEENIMKVINSKEYADPDACSTRKIYMIVGTQVFFRLLCIGQIRPAGTDAIWQKTVFGWILSGHITSTNPMHCLSATTSTLDPIQRQVQKFWELEEVVRSSPVQGVSTEEKDVKNIF
;
A
#
# COMPACT_ATOMS: atom_id res chain seq x y z
N MET A 1 3.32 3.05 13.61
CA MET A 1 2.54 3.43 12.43
C MET A 1 3.48 4.04 11.39
N PRO A 2 3.37 3.72 10.09
CA PRO A 2 4.14 4.43 9.07
C PRO A 2 3.70 5.90 9.02
N PHE A 3 4.65 6.79 8.74
CA PHE A 3 4.40 8.22 8.64
C PHE A 3 3.42 8.50 7.49
N LYS A 4 2.37 9.25 7.78
CA LYS A 4 1.54 9.88 6.76
C LYS A 4 2.05 11.29 6.57
N PHE A 5 2.52 11.59 5.36
CA PHE A 5 2.76 12.97 4.95
C PHE A 5 1.70 13.31 3.90
N VAL A 6 0.91 14.35 4.19
CA VAL A 6 -0.06 14.92 3.26
C VAL A 6 0.60 16.01 2.43
N LYS A 7 0.36 15.88 1.12
CA LYS A 7 0.57 16.83 0.02
C LYS A 7 2.02 17.18 -0.28
N ILE A 8 2.65 16.31 -1.05
CA ILE A 8 3.61 16.76 -2.07
C ILE A 8 2.75 17.48 -3.13
N SER A 9 2.98 18.77 -3.34
CA SER A 9 2.58 19.42 -4.57
C SER A 9 3.32 18.73 -5.71
N TYR A 10 2.69 17.76 -6.38
CA TYR A 10 3.21 17.28 -7.65
C TYR A 10 2.76 18.29 -8.70
N GLU A 11 3.70 19.08 -9.20
CA GLU A 11 3.59 19.50 -10.59
C GLU A 11 3.83 18.24 -11.43
N THR A 12 2.97 18.01 -12.41
CA THR A 12 2.85 16.77 -13.21
C THR A 12 4.02 16.52 -14.17
N TRP A 13 5.24 16.95 -13.84
CA TRP A 13 6.41 16.96 -14.71
C TRP A 13 7.70 16.48 -14.03
N LEU A 14 7.59 15.67 -12.98
CA LEU A 14 8.76 15.12 -12.31
C LEU A 14 9.41 14.04 -13.18
N SER A 15 10.55 14.40 -13.80
CA SER A 15 11.39 13.44 -14.50
C SER A 15 12.00 12.46 -13.49
N TYR A 16 11.77 11.17 -13.71
CA TYR A 16 12.31 10.10 -12.88
C TYR A 16 13.27 9.25 -13.72
N LYS A 17 14.24 8.63 -13.06
CA LYS A 17 15.17 7.69 -13.68
C LYS A 17 14.63 6.27 -13.53
N ALA A 18 15.00 5.38 -14.43
CA ALA A 18 14.70 3.96 -14.28
C ALA A 18 15.40 3.43 -13.01
N ALA A 19 14.67 2.73 -12.16
CA ALA A 19 15.24 2.07 -10.98
C ALA A 19 15.62 0.64 -11.33
N ASN A 20 16.87 0.25 -11.09
CA ASN A 20 17.33 -1.14 -11.26
C ASN A 20 17.58 -1.79 -9.90
N ILE A 21 16.55 -1.82 -9.07
CA ILE A 21 16.60 -2.42 -7.72
C ILE A 21 15.37 -3.27 -7.45
N THR A 22 15.50 -4.23 -6.53
CA THR A 22 14.39 -5.02 -6.01
C THR A 22 14.25 -4.75 -4.53
N ILE A 23 13.08 -4.28 -4.11
CA ILE A 23 12.73 -4.09 -2.71
C ILE A 23 12.14 -5.41 -2.21
N ARG A 24 12.68 -5.97 -1.12
CA ARG A 24 12.13 -7.15 -0.44
C ARG A 24 11.54 -6.75 0.90
N GLY A 25 10.30 -7.16 1.13
CA GLY A 25 9.55 -6.88 2.36
C GLY A 25 9.54 -8.07 3.32
N VAL A 26 8.71 -7.92 4.36
CA VAL A 26 8.38 -9.00 5.30
C VAL A 26 7.77 -10.17 4.51
N SER A 27 8.04 -11.39 4.97
CA SER A 27 7.71 -12.67 4.29
C SER A 27 8.44 -12.96 2.98
N GLY A 28 9.50 -12.21 2.64
CA GLY A 28 10.34 -12.46 1.45
C GLY A 28 9.76 -11.97 0.13
N ASN A 29 8.57 -11.35 0.17
CA ASN A 29 7.90 -10.78 -0.99
C ASN A 29 8.73 -9.64 -1.58
N SER A 30 8.84 -9.59 -2.90
CA SER A 30 9.62 -8.59 -3.62
C SER A 30 8.77 -7.72 -4.52
N CYS A 31 9.13 -6.44 -4.64
CA CYS A 31 8.57 -5.52 -5.62
C CYS A 31 9.68 -4.73 -6.31
N THR A 32 9.43 -4.36 -7.56
CA THR A 32 10.34 -3.54 -8.36
C THR A 32 9.74 -2.16 -8.53
N PRO A 33 10.45 -1.08 -8.17
CA PRO A 33 9.98 0.27 -8.41
C PRO A 33 9.83 0.58 -9.90
N ILE A 34 8.87 1.44 -10.24
CA ILE A 34 8.70 2.01 -11.58
C ILE A 34 9.91 2.89 -11.93
N GLY A 35 10.46 3.57 -10.93
CA GLY A 35 11.54 4.51 -11.12
C GLY A 35 12.08 5.04 -9.81
N GLU A 36 13.03 5.95 -9.93
CA GLU A 36 13.69 6.62 -8.83
C GLU A 36 13.70 8.12 -9.07
N ILE A 37 13.49 8.88 -7.99
CA ILE A 37 13.47 10.33 -8.04
C ILE A 37 14.07 10.93 -6.78
N THR A 38 14.78 12.05 -6.94
CA THR A 38 15.17 12.89 -5.80
C THR A 38 14.13 13.98 -5.63
N ALA A 39 13.51 14.05 -4.44
CA ALA A 39 12.52 15.06 -4.11
C ALA A 39 12.81 15.66 -2.72
N SER A 40 12.42 16.92 -2.57
CA SER A 40 12.50 17.61 -1.29
C SER A 40 11.20 17.48 -0.51
N ILE A 41 11.31 17.14 0.78
CA ILE A 41 10.18 17.12 1.71
C ILE A 41 10.26 18.30 2.67
N LYS A 42 9.14 18.99 2.84
CA LYS A 42 9.01 20.18 3.69
C LYS A 42 7.77 20.05 4.58
N PRO A 43 7.88 20.28 5.89
CA PRO A 43 6.74 20.29 6.78
C PRO A 43 5.95 21.59 6.62
N ARG A 44 4.67 21.52 6.98
CA ARG A 44 3.78 22.69 6.99
C ARG A 44 4.10 23.68 8.12
N LEU A 45 4.71 23.19 9.20
CA LEU A 45 4.79 23.91 10.48
C LEU A 45 6.07 24.71 10.69
N ASN A 46 7.10 24.52 9.86
CA ASN A 46 8.38 25.20 10.01
C ASN A 46 9.20 25.18 8.71
N ALA A 47 10.43 25.69 8.77
CA ALA A 47 11.34 25.83 7.63
C ALA A 47 12.26 24.62 7.40
N PHE A 48 12.08 23.49 8.10
CA PHE A 48 12.87 22.28 7.86
C PHE A 48 12.71 21.82 6.40
N GLU A 49 13.76 21.27 5.83
CA GLU A 49 13.74 20.73 4.49
C GLU A 49 14.70 19.55 4.39
N ALA A 50 14.30 18.49 3.70
CA ALA A 50 15.16 17.35 3.45
C ALA A 50 15.01 16.87 2.01
N SER A 51 16.12 16.88 1.26
CA SER A 51 16.21 16.24 -0.05
C SER A 51 16.48 14.75 0.12
N LEU A 52 15.60 13.92 -0.43
CA LEU A 52 15.64 12.46 -0.31
C LEU A 52 15.44 11.79 -1.66
N GLN A 53 16.04 10.62 -1.80
CA GLN A 53 15.82 9.74 -2.92
C GLN A 53 14.64 8.81 -2.61
N PHE A 54 13.69 8.73 -3.54
CA PHE A 54 12.48 7.95 -3.44
C PHE A 54 12.38 6.97 -4.60
N PHE A 55 11.84 5.79 -4.29
CA PHE A 55 11.44 4.82 -5.27
C PHE A 55 9.95 4.96 -5.57
N ILE A 56 9.62 5.12 -6.85
CA ILE A 56 8.25 5.28 -7.33
C ILE A 56 7.61 3.90 -7.40
N MET A 57 6.53 3.69 -6.66
CA MET A 57 5.80 2.42 -6.60
C MET A 57 4.40 2.58 -7.20
N GLN A 58 3.86 1.54 -7.85
CA GLN A 58 2.46 1.55 -8.33
C GLN A 58 1.48 1.69 -7.14
N ASN A 59 1.79 1.00 -6.05
CA ASN A 59 1.06 1.09 -4.79
C ASN A 59 2.07 1.06 -3.63
N VAL A 60 2.00 2.06 -2.76
CA VAL A 60 2.91 2.21 -1.61
C VAL A 60 2.35 1.48 -0.38
N ALA A 61 1.05 1.64 -0.13
CA ALA A 61 0.29 0.94 0.90
C ALA A 61 -1.22 1.05 0.63
N SER A 62 -1.97 0.18 1.29
CA SER A 62 -3.42 0.32 1.42
C SER A 62 -3.83 1.64 2.11
N THR A 63 -5.10 1.98 2.03
CA THR A 63 -5.64 3.18 2.68
C THR A 63 -5.65 3.02 4.20
N LEU A 64 -5.11 4.02 4.91
CA LEU A 64 -4.98 4.03 6.37
C LEU A 64 -5.52 5.36 6.95
N PRO A 65 -5.95 5.41 8.23
CA PRO A 65 -5.86 4.34 9.21
C PRO A 65 -7.13 3.48 9.17
N THR A 66 -7.00 2.19 9.49
CA THR A 66 -8.15 1.27 9.58
C THR A 66 -8.81 1.28 10.96
N VAL A 67 -8.17 1.95 11.91
CA VAL A 67 -8.57 2.09 13.31
C VAL A 67 -8.48 3.56 13.68
N TYR A 68 -9.52 4.10 14.31
CA TYR A 68 -9.58 5.50 14.71
C TYR A 68 -9.41 5.65 16.21
N PRO A 69 -8.58 6.60 16.67
CA PRO A 69 -8.41 6.90 18.09
C PRO A 69 -9.66 7.52 18.71
N GLU A 70 -9.85 7.25 20.00
CA GLU A 70 -10.87 7.90 20.81
C GLU A 70 -10.67 9.42 20.90
N GLU A 71 -11.76 10.15 21.10
CA GLU A 71 -11.77 11.62 21.07
C GLU A 71 -10.90 12.24 22.19
N ASN A 72 -10.85 11.59 23.36
CA ASN A 72 -10.00 12.00 24.49
C ASN A 72 -8.50 11.98 24.12
N ILE A 73 -8.04 10.99 23.35
CA ILE A 73 -6.65 10.90 22.87
C ILE A 73 -6.37 12.06 21.91
N MET A 74 -7.33 12.37 21.03
CA MET A 74 -7.19 13.45 20.04
C MET A 74 -7.22 14.83 20.67
N LYS A 75 -7.97 15.06 21.74
CA LYS A 75 -8.03 16.37 22.42
C LYS A 75 -6.74 16.79 23.13
N VAL A 76 -5.78 15.87 23.31
CA VAL A 76 -4.50 16.13 24.02
C VAL A 76 -3.62 17.14 23.29
N ILE A 77 -3.64 17.14 21.96
CA ILE A 77 -2.81 18.01 21.12
C ILE A 77 -3.73 18.87 20.26
N ASN A 78 -3.34 20.14 20.05
CA ASN A 78 -4.09 20.99 19.13
C ASN A 78 -3.99 20.44 17.70
N SER A 79 -5.11 20.26 17.02
CA SER A 79 -5.16 19.71 15.66
C SER A 79 -4.31 20.48 14.64
N LYS A 80 -4.06 21.77 14.89
CA LYS A 80 -3.17 22.59 14.06
C LYS A 80 -1.71 22.15 14.13
N GLU A 81 -1.30 21.50 15.21
CA GLU A 81 0.08 21.01 15.44
C GLU A 81 0.30 19.57 14.97
N TYR A 82 -0.72 18.91 14.43
CA TYR A 82 -0.56 17.59 13.84
C TYR A 82 0.34 17.67 12.61
N ALA A 83 1.18 16.65 12.45
CA ALA A 83 1.98 16.48 11.24
C ALA A 83 1.09 16.29 10.00
N ASP A 84 -0.04 15.61 10.18
CA ASP A 84 -1.09 15.45 9.18
C ASP A 84 -2.39 16.08 9.73
N PRO A 85 -2.87 17.19 9.15
CA PRO A 85 -4.15 17.81 9.54
C PRO A 85 -5.34 16.85 9.43
N ASP A 86 -5.24 15.86 8.54
CA ASP A 86 -6.27 14.88 8.22
C ASP A 86 -5.98 13.50 8.86
N ALA A 87 -5.16 13.45 9.92
CA ALA A 87 -4.67 12.21 10.54
C ALA A 87 -5.77 11.17 10.87
N CYS A 88 -6.99 11.63 11.15
CA CYS A 88 -8.16 10.81 11.48
C CYS A 88 -9.02 10.40 10.27
N SER A 89 -8.53 10.55 9.04
CA SER A 89 -9.27 10.15 7.83
C SER A 89 -8.58 9.00 7.11
N THR A 90 -9.36 8.01 6.65
CA THR A 90 -8.85 6.92 5.81
C THR A 90 -8.48 7.47 4.44
N ARG A 91 -7.18 7.45 4.11
CA ARG A 91 -6.65 7.95 2.84
C ARG A 91 -5.48 7.11 2.34
N LYS A 92 -5.19 7.24 1.05
CA LYS A 92 -4.03 6.61 0.40
C LYS A 92 -2.73 7.17 0.98
N ILE A 93 -1.78 6.29 1.26
CA ILE A 93 -0.41 6.70 1.59
C ILE A 93 0.34 6.98 0.29
N TYR A 94 0.89 8.19 0.17
CA TYR A 94 1.66 8.59 -1.01
C TYR A 94 3.16 8.35 -0.86
N MET A 95 3.66 8.35 0.38
CA MET A 95 5.09 8.27 0.67
C MET A 95 5.30 7.52 1.98
N ILE A 96 6.30 6.63 1.99
CA ILE A 96 6.86 6.06 3.22
C ILE A 96 8.30 6.52 3.30
N VAL A 97 8.67 7.07 4.45
CA VAL A 97 10.03 7.49 4.73
C VAL A 97 10.70 6.43 5.59
N GLY A 98 11.81 5.90 5.08
CA GLY A 98 12.57 4.85 5.75
C GLY A 98 13.43 5.35 6.91
N THR A 99 14.22 4.43 7.45
CA THR A 99 15.12 4.68 8.59
C THR A 99 16.21 5.72 8.30
N GLN A 100 16.54 5.97 7.03
CA GLN A 100 17.57 6.93 6.59
C GLN A 100 17.41 8.31 7.21
N VAL A 101 16.17 8.78 7.41
CA VAL A 101 15.92 10.06 8.07
C VAL A 101 15.04 9.95 9.29
N PHE A 102 14.45 8.80 9.58
CA PHE A 102 13.55 8.58 10.72
C PHE A 102 14.02 9.28 12.00
N PHE A 103 15.25 8.98 12.45
CA PHE A 103 15.79 9.55 13.69
C PHE A 103 16.08 11.05 13.61
N ARG A 104 16.39 11.57 12.41
CA ARG A 104 16.56 13.03 12.19
C ARG A 104 15.24 13.78 12.28
N LEU A 105 14.11 13.10 12.03
CA LEU A 105 12.78 13.71 12.09
C LEU A 105 12.22 13.75 13.52
N LEU A 106 12.77 12.97 14.46
CA LEU A 106 12.30 12.95 15.83
C LEU A 106 12.72 14.23 16.57
N CYS A 107 11.81 14.76 17.36
CA CYS A 107 12.07 15.88 18.27
C CYS A 107 11.92 15.43 19.72
N ILE A 108 12.47 16.23 20.63
CA ILE A 108 12.16 16.11 22.06
C ILE A 108 10.67 16.43 22.23
N GLY A 109 9.94 15.54 22.89
CA GLY A 109 8.53 15.70 23.19
C GLY A 109 7.76 14.42 22.98
N GLN A 110 7.22 13.89 24.07
CA GLN A 110 6.35 12.72 24.06
C GLN A 110 5.25 12.93 25.10
N ILE A 111 4.00 12.68 24.71
CA ILE A 111 2.86 12.73 25.63
C ILE A 111 2.15 11.38 25.59
N ARG A 112 1.89 10.83 26.77
CA ARG A 112 1.16 9.57 26.96
C ARG A 112 -0.19 9.89 27.60
N PRO A 113 -1.30 9.80 26.85
CA PRO A 113 -2.63 9.97 27.45
C PRO A 113 -2.87 8.88 28.51
N ALA A 114 -3.36 9.30 29.67
CA ALA A 114 -3.59 8.40 30.81
C ALA A 114 -4.60 7.30 30.45
N GLY A 115 -4.34 6.06 30.88
CA GLY A 115 -5.23 4.92 30.64
C GLY A 115 -5.19 4.38 29.21
N THR A 116 -4.19 4.77 28.40
CA THR A 116 -4.01 4.28 27.03
C THR A 116 -2.56 3.89 26.78
N ASP A 117 -2.34 3.02 25.80
CA ASP A 117 -1.00 2.71 25.26
C ASP A 117 -0.62 3.63 24.09
N ALA A 118 -1.40 4.69 23.86
CA ALA A 118 -1.16 5.66 22.82
C ALA A 118 -0.02 6.61 23.21
N ILE A 119 0.68 7.07 22.19
CA ILE A 119 1.86 7.94 22.32
C ILE A 119 1.77 9.04 21.27
N TRP A 120 1.66 10.27 21.73
CA TRP A 120 1.94 11.44 20.89
C TRP A 120 3.45 11.68 20.87
N GLN A 121 4.05 11.63 19.68
CA GLN A 121 5.47 11.87 19.48
C GLN A 121 5.66 13.16 18.68
N LYS A 122 6.49 14.07 19.19
CA LYS A 122 6.86 15.28 18.45
C LYS A 122 7.87 14.93 17.37
N THR A 123 7.64 15.44 16.16
CA THR A 123 8.57 15.36 15.03
C THR A 123 8.76 16.74 14.41
N VAL A 124 9.74 16.88 13.51
CA VAL A 124 9.92 18.11 12.73
C VAL A 124 8.71 18.43 11.86
N PHE A 125 7.84 17.45 11.57
CA PHE A 125 6.61 17.68 10.81
C PHE A 125 5.43 18.12 11.66
N GLY A 126 5.50 17.93 12.98
CA GLY A 126 4.39 18.10 13.91
C GLY A 126 4.25 16.88 14.81
N TRP A 127 3.15 16.84 15.57
CA TRP A 127 2.84 15.70 16.42
C TRP A 127 2.24 14.56 15.60
N ILE A 128 2.72 13.34 15.86
CA ILE A 128 2.19 12.09 15.30
C ILE A 128 1.66 11.21 16.43
N LEU A 129 0.63 10.44 16.13
CA LEU A 129 0.10 9.44 17.04
C LEU A 129 0.69 8.06 16.73
N SER A 130 1.12 7.35 17.77
CA SER A 130 1.66 5.99 17.72
C SER A 130 1.15 5.19 18.93
N GLY A 131 1.56 3.93 19.05
CA GLY A 131 1.13 3.04 20.12
C GLY A 131 -0.11 2.22 19.77
N HIS A 132 -0.57 1.41 20.73
CA HIS A 132 -1.79 0.65 20.56
C HIS A 132 -2.98 1.58 20.78
N ILE A 133 -3.82 1.68 19.75
CA ILE A 133 -5.02 2.52 19.76
C ILE A 133 -6.21 1.58 19.79
N THR A 134 -6.92 1.57 20.91
CA THR A 134 -8.22 0.91 21.01
C THR A 134 -9.25 1.72 20.24
N SER A 135 -10.06 1.05 19.42
CA SER A 135 -11.22 1.66 18.77
C SER A 135 -12.48 1.00 19.29
N THR A 136 -13.53 1.80 19.43
CA THR A 136 -14.87 1.34 19.82
C THR A 136 -15.50 0.40 18.80
N ASN A 137 -14.98 0.35 17.56
CA ASN A 137 -15.33 -0.62 16.52
C ASN A 137 -14.04 -1.12 15.83
N PRO A 138 -13.41 -2.19 16.33
CA PRO A 138 -12.14 -2.67 15.79
C PRO A 138 -12.36 -3.33 14.43
N MET A 139 -12.22 -2.58 13.33
CA MET A 139 -11.78 -3.18 12.08
C MET A 139 -10.27 -3.42 12.20
N HIS A 140 -9.89 -4.56 12.76
CA HIS A 140 -8.52 -5.05 12.72
C HIS A 140 -8.14 -5.34 11.27
N CYS A 141 -7.67 -4.32 10.56
CA CYS A 141 -7.12 -4.48 9.25
C CYS A 141 -5.66 -4.04 9.29
N LEU A 142 -4.78 -4.99 9.64
CA LEU A 142 -3.39 -4.94 9.20
C LEU A 142 -3.40 -5.22 7.70
N SER A 143 -3.76 -4.24 6.89
CA SER A 143 -3.69 -4.37 5.44
C SER A 143 -2.24 -4.19 5.00
N ALA A 144 -1.43 -5.21 5.22
CA ALA A 144 -0.31 -5.47 4.33
C ALA A 144 -0.92 -6.07 3.07
N THR A 145 -1.32 -5.24 2.10
CA THR A 145 -1.70 -5.77 0.79
C THR A 145 -0.45 -6.33 0.13
N THR A 146 -0.14 -7.58 0.43
CA THR A 146 0.86 -8.37 -0.28
C THR A 146 0.19 -8.84 -1.57
N SER A 147 0.26 -8.02 -2.63
CA SER A 147 0.00 -8.55 -3.96
C SER A 147 1.23 -9.34 -4.39
N THR A 148 1.24 -10.64 -4.11
CA THR A 148 2.18 -11.58 -4.72
C THR A 148 1.40 -12.75 -5.32
N LEU A 149 1.34 -12.73 -6.66
CA LEU A 149 1.35 -13.88 -7.60
C LEU A 149 0.13 -14.81 -7.73
N ASP A 150 -0.78 -14.93 -6.77
CA ASP A 150 -1.87 -15.92 -6.84
C ASP A 150 -2.89 -15.76 -8.00
N PRO A 151 -3.33 -14.56 -8.40
CA PRO A 151 -4.39 -14.43 -9.41
C PRO A 151 -3.94 -14.85 -10.81
N ILE A 152 -2.73 -14.44 -11.23
CA ILE A 152 -2.20 -14.75 -12.56
C ILE A 152 -1.82 -16.22 -12.66
N GLN A 153 -1.25 -16.78 -11.60
CA GLN A 153 -0.83 -18.18 -11.59
C GLN A 153 -2.04 -19.11 -11.67
N ARG A 154 -3.16 -18.77 -11.01
CA ARG A 154 -4.45 -19.46 -11.16
C ARG A 154 -5.12 -19.23 -12.51
N GLN A 155 -4.95 -18.06 -13.13
CA GLN A 155 -5.49 -17.78 -14.47
C GLN A 155 -4.74 -18.56 -15.56
N VAL A 156 -3.41 -18.65 -15.47
CA VAL A 156 -2.59 -19.47 -16.35
C VAL A 156 -2.88 -20.95 -16.13
N GLN A 157 -3.00 -21.40 -14.88
CA GLN A 157 -3.39 -22.78 -14.59
C GLN A 157 -4.76 -23.15 -15.20
N LYS A 158 -5.79 -22.31 -15.01
CA LYS A 158 -7.12 -22.52 -15.62
C LYS A 158 -7.09 -22.49 -17.15
N PHE A 159 -6.23 -21.67 -17.75
CA PHE A 159 -6.07 -21.62 -19.19
C PHE A 159 -5.56 -22.97 -19.73
N TRP A 160 -4.56 -23.57 -19.09
CA TRP A 160 -4.02 -24.86 -19.48
C TRP A 160 -5.01 -26.02 -19.26
N GLU A 161 -5.74 -26.01 -18.14
CA GLU A 161 -6.78 -27.01 -17.85
C GLU A 161 -7.93 -27.00 -18.89
N LEU A 162 -8.27 -25.82 -19.44
CA LEU A 162 -9.29 -25.69 -20.49
C LEU A 162 -8.80 -26.16 -21.87
N GLU A 163 -7.52 -25.95 -22.21
CA GLU A 163 -6.96 -26.44 -23.48
C GLU A 163 -6.88 -27.97 -23.53
N GLU A 164 -6.61 -28.64 -22.40
CA GLU A 164 -6.49 -30.11 -22.37
C GLU A 164 -7.83 -30.81 -22.63
N VAL A 165 -8.95 -30.25 -22.15
CA VAL A 165 -10.31 -30.80 -22.36
C VAL A 165 -10.76 -30.69 -23.83
N VAL A 166 -10.30 -29.67 -24.56
CA VAL A 166 -10.64 -29.48 -25.98
C VAL A 166 -9.92 -30.50 -26.89
N ARG A 167 -8.85 -31.13 -26.40
CA ARG A 167 -8.05 -32.10 -27.18
C ARG A 167 -8.46 -33.57 -26.99
N SER A 168 -9.41 -33.85 -26.10
CA SER A 168 -9.82 -35.22 -25.75
C SER A 168 -11.13 -35.71 -26.37
N SER A 169 -11.72 -34.99 -27.33
CA SER A 169 -12.79 -35.55 -28.17
C SER A 169 -12.22 -36.12 -29.46
N PRO A 170 -12.26 -37.45 -29.70
CA PRO A 170 -12.38 -37.95 -31.06
C PRO A 170 -13.81 -37.57 -31.51
N VAL A 171 -14.04 -37.09 -32.73
CA VAL A 171 -14.05 -37.92 -33.92
C VAL A 171 -13.94 -37.05 -35.17
N GLN A 172 -13.01 -37.49 -36.02
CA GLN A 172 -12.93 -37.41 -37.48
C GLN A 172 -14.13 -36.81 -38.24
N GLY A 173 -13.81 -35.85 -39.12
CA GLY A 173 -14.74 -35.37 -40.14
C GLY A 173 -15.03 -36.41 -41.23
N VAL A 174 -16.08 -36.18 -41.99
CA VAL A 174 -16.09 -35.88 -43.44
C VAL A 174 -17.57 -35.83 -43.89
N SER A 175 -17.78 -35.06 -44.94
CA SER A 175 -19.01 -34.52 -45.53
C SER A 175 -20.06 -35.51 -46.06
N THR A 176 -21.29 -35.00 -46.06
CA THR A 176 -22.48 -35.24 -46.93
C THR A 176 -22.55 -36.46 -47.87
N GLU A 177 -23.75 -37.06 -47.86
CA GLU A 177 -24.33 -37.97 -48.89
C GLU A 177 -23.79 -39.40 -48.96
N GLU A 178 -24.14 -40.24 -47.98
CA GLU A 178 -24.42 -41.65 -48.28
C GLU A 178 -25.62 -42.13 -47.46
N LYS A 179 -26.76 -41.97 -48.11
CA LYS A 179 -28.06 -42.57 -47.82
C LYS A 179 -27.96 -44.09 -47.69
N ASP A 180 -28.95 -44.61 -46.96
CA ASP A 180 -29.68 -45.86 -47.23
C ASP A 180 -28.82 -47.06 -47.58
N VAL A 181 -28.84 -48.07 -46.71
CA VAL A 181 -29.16 -49.46 -47.10
C VAL A 181 -29.15 -50.33 -45.83
N LYS A 182 -30.30 -50.98 -45.59
CA LYS A 182 -30.51 -52.22 -44.81
C LYS A 182 -30.35 -52.09 -43.29
N ASN A 183 -31.43 -51.95 -42.49
CA ASN A 183 -32.51 -52.93 -42.30
C ASN A 183 -31.95 -54.36 -42.19
N ILE A 184 -32.11 -55.04 -41.06
CA ILE A 184 -32.39 -56.49 -40.94
C ILE A 184 -32.43 -56.89 -39.43
N PHE A 185 -33.63 -57.30 -39.01
CA PHE A 185 -34.11 -57.90 -37.75
C PHE A 185 -34.33 -57.01 -36.52
#